data_AF-A0A485KWZ2-F1
#
_entry.id   AF-A0A485KWZ2-F1
#
_cell.length_a   1.000
_cell.length_b   1.000
_cell.length_c   1.000
_cell.angle_alpha   90.00
_cell.angle_beta   90.00
_cell.angle_gamma   90.00
#
_symmetry.space_group_name_H-M   'P 1'
#
loop_
_entity.id
_entity.type
_entity.pdbx_description
1 polymer ?
#
loop_
_entity_poly.entity_id
_entity_poly.type
_entity_poly.pdbx_seq_one_letter_code
_entity_poly.pdbx_strand_id
1 'polypeptide(L)'
;MQFGQMDPFSPVTLYRLAILDPTQVEFTFFAWTYLLDWTIGLRDVISLQGDNGTMTLLSDYLAPLHTPVSVAEFPTTLAFYQRNVVLYITGAMIALATLLLVYIGLCQGNIEAWNILELQRVGAIVWIGRPLLFVRSLTAVALLSTATLELVTVNSISYFHATQLPWYTTILGANEVTWIVAIVNDIAMAITRNFTFYFAAANSAVVWLVVVALSFNSPLHHGVTIDMQCHAVQVDFQIACSSGIVTIGYLSRMVTILGVVGGSNVFCYTIARLVLRRRLSTSAMDSIFLYAGARYLFLSAKWRHRDVYYMDRMSAVMNGILSVRIHDVMYCLDVKLWRTFHVDLVEKSTNGSTGSFADATNHAVPLHLLV
;
A
#
# COMPACT_ATOMS: atom_id res chain seq x y z
N MET A 1 -36.40 -0.26 -46.23
CA MET A 1 -35.87 -1.00 -47.40
C MET A 1 -36.07 -2.47 -47.12
N GLN A 2 -36.57 -3.24 -48.07
CA GLN A 2 -36.75 -4.69 -47.90
C GLN A 2 -36.57 -5.41 -49.23
N PHE A 3 -35.91 -6.57 -49.20
CA PHE A 3 -35.94 -7.49 -50.33
C PHE A 3 -37.21 -8.33 -50.26
N GLY A 4 -37.92 -8.42 -51.37
CA GLY A 4 -39.16 -9.17 -51.46
C GLY A 4 -39.34 -9.81 -52.83
N GLN A 5 -40.20 -10.81 -52.87
CA GLN A 5 -40.66 -11.47 -54.08
C GLN A 5 -42.16 -11.73 -53.90
N MET A 6 -42.96 -11.51 -54.95
CA MET A 6 -44.41 -11.75 -54.85
C MET A 6 -44.71 -13.24 -54.71
N ASP A 7 -44.03 -14.07 -55.51
CA ASP A 7 -44.18 -15.52 -55.54
C ASP A 7 -42.79 -16.21 -55.52
N PRO A 8 -42.69 -17.51 -55.19
CA PRO A 8 -41.41 -18.24 -55.17
C PRO A 8 -40.65 -18.28 -56.50
N PHE A 9 -41.34 -18.01 -57.61
CA PHE A 9 -40.78 -18.00 -58.97
C PHE A 9 -40.46 -16.57 -59.47
N SER A 10 -40.83 -15.55 -58.70
CA SER A 10 -40.59 -14.15 -59.06
C SER A 10 -39.14 -13.74 -58.75
N PRO A 11 -38.55 -12.81 -59.52
CA PRO A 11 -37.25 -12.27 -59.17
C PRO A 11 -37.32 -11.51 -57.84
N VAL A 12 -36.29 -11.67 -57.00
CA VAL A 12 -36.14 -10.86 -55.79
C VAL A 12 -35.93 -9.40 -56.22
N THR A 13 -36.82 -8.53 -55.75
CA THR A 13 -36.75 -7.10 -56.01
C THR A 13 -36.53 -6.32 -54.72
N LEU A 14 -35.96 -5.13 -54.87
CA LEU A 14 -35.68 -4.24 -53.75
C LEU A 14 -36.79 -3.20 -53.60
N TYR A 15 -37.52 -3.29 -52.50
CA TYR A 15 -38.57 -2.32 -52.14
C TYR A 15 -38.02 -1.20 -51.25
N ARG A 16 -38.43 0.03 -51.58
CA ARG A 16 -38.05 1.25 -50.88
C ARG A 16 -39.29 2.11 -50.67
N LEU A 17 -39.37 2.73 -49.50
CA LEU A 17 -40.42 3.66 -49.14
C LEU A 17 -39.78 4.93 -48.59
N ALA A 18 -40.26 6.10 -49.01
CA ALA A 18 -39.86 7.36 -48.39
C ALA A 18 -40.51 7.46 -47.01
N ILE A 19 -39.72 7.83 -45.99
CA ILE A 19 -40.18 7.84 -44.58
C ILE A 19 -41.44 8.71 -44.41
N LEU A 20 -41.51 9.86 -45.09
CA LEU A 20 -42.62 10.80 -45.01
C LEU A 20 -43.48 10.82 -46.28
N ASP A 21 -43.71 9.66 -46.92
CA ASP A 21 -44.57 9.56 -48.09
C ASP A 21 -46.05 9.88 -47.74
N PRO A 22 -46.65 10.94 -48.29
CA PRO A 22 -48.02 11.34 -47.96
C PRO A 22 -49.06 10.33 -48.44
N THR A 23 -48.71 9.41 -49.35
CA THR A 23 -49.63 8.39 -49.87
C THR A 23 -49.79 7.19 -48.93
N GLN A 24 -48.86 7.00 -47.97
CA GLN A 24 -48.83 5.86 -47.06
C GLN A 24 -49.28 6.25 -45.66
N VAL A 25 -50.56 6.60 -45.52
CA VAL A 25 -51.12 7.10 -44.25
C VAL A 25 -50.92 6.12 -43.09
N GLU A 26 -51.02 4.82 -43.36
CA GLU A 26 -50.82 3.75 -42.36
C GLU A 26 -49.38 3.69 -41.80
N PHE A 27 -48.39 4.13 -42.58
CA PHE A 27 -46.98 4.13 -42.17
C PHE A 27 -46.59 5.37 -41.33
N THR A 28 -47.44 6.41 -41.30
CA THR A 28 -47.14 7.70 -40.65
C THR A 28 -46.73 7.55 -39.18
N PHE A 29 -47.36 6.65 -38.44
CA PHE A 29 -46.99 6.39 -37.04
C PHE A 29 -45.55 5.88 -36.90
N PHE A 30 -45.19 4.86 -37.68
CA PHE A 30 -43.86 4.27 -37.68
C PHE A 30 -42.80 5.25 -38.18
N ALA A 31 -43.14 6.08 -39.17
CA ALA A 31 -42.27 7.14 -39.66
C ALA A 31 -41.86 8.10 -38.54
N TRP A 32 -42.80 8.52 -37.69
CA TRP A 32 -42.49 9.37 -36.54
C TRP A 32 -41.66 8.66 -35.48
N THR A 33 -41.92 7.38 -35.21
CA THR A 33 -41.07 6.58 -34.29
C THR A 33 -39.63 6.48 -34.81
N TYR A 34 -39.46 6.22 -36.11
CA TYR A 34 -38.14 6.15 -36.74
C TYR A 34 -37.39 7.48 -36.71
N LEU A 35 -38.10 8.59 -36.90
CA LEU A 35 -37.51 9.93 -36.75
C LEU A 35 -37.15 10.24 -35.29
N LEU A 36 -37.98 9.84 -34.33
CA LEU A 36 -37.66 9.99 -32.91
C LEU A 36 -36.41 9.19 -32.54
N ASP A 37 -36.35 7.90 -32.90
CA ASP A 37 -35.18 7.04 -32.70
C ASP A 37 -33.90 7.67 -33.30
N TRP A 38 -34.02 8.24 -34.50
CA TRP A 38 -32.92 8.96 -35.15
C TRP A 38 -32.48 10.19 -34.36
N THR A 39 -33.42 11.01 -33.86
CA THR A 39 -33.07 12.21 -33.07
C THR A 39 -32.36 11.89 -31.75
N ILE A 40 -32.60 10.70 -31.18
CA ILE A 40 -31.94 10.24 -29.94
C ILE A 40 -30.73 9.33 -30.20
N GLY A 41 -30.31 9.16 -31.47
CA GLY A 41 -29.12 8.40 -31.85
C GLY A 41 -29.25 6.88 -31.76
N LEU A 42 -30.48 6.36 -31.74
CA LEU A 42 -30.77 4.93 -31.79
C LEU A 42 -30.93 4.40 -33.22
N ARG A 43 -30.88 5.29 -34.22
CA ARG A 43 -30.78 4.97 -35.64
C ARG A 43 -29.87 5.98 -36.30
N ASP A 44 -29.13 5.57 -37.32
CA ASP A 44 -28.31 6.43 -38.15
C ASP A 44 -28.89 6.54 -39.56
N VAL A 45 -28.63 7.66 -40.23
CA VAL A 45 -28.93 7.81 -41.66
C VAL A 45 -27.65 7.60 -42.43
N ILE A 46 -27.61 6.55 -43.26
CA ILE A 46 -26.45 6.21 -44.07
C ILE A 46 -26.74 6.44 -45.55
N SER A 47 -25.71 6.85 -46.28
CA SER A 47 -25.76 6.96 -47.74
C SER A 47 -24.84 5.89 -48.33
N LEU A 48 -25.44 4.89 -49.00
CA LEU A 48 -24.71 3.86 -49.71
C LEU A 48 -24.55 4.32 -51.16
N GLN A 49 -23.29 4.53 -51.55
CA GLN A 49 -22.91 4.95 -52.90
C GLN A 49 -22.34 3.74 -53.63
N GLY A 50 -22.93 3.41 -54.78
CA GLY A 50 -22.42 2.37 -55.66
C GLY A 50 -22.31 2.85 -57.10
N ASP A 51 -21.78 2.00 -57.96
CA ASP A 51 -21.54 2.32 -59.37
C ASP A 51 -22.83 2.69 -60.12
N ASN A 52 -23.98 2.19 -59.66
CA ASN A 52 -25.29 2.42 -60.28
C ASN A 52 -26.22 3.31 -59.44
N GLY A 53 -25.64 4.25 -58.68
CA GLY A 53 -26.38 5.30 -57.99
C GLY A 53 -26.20 5.31 -56.47
N THR A 54 -26.92 6.23 -55.83
CA THR A 54 -26.83 6.49 -54.40
C THR A 54 -28.16 6.19 -53.73
N MET A 55 -28.13 5.49 -52.60
CA MET A 55 -29.31 5.25 -51.75
C MET A 55 -29.07 5.78 -50.34
N THR A 56 -29.98 6.62 -49.88
CA THR A 56 -30.00 7.10 -48.49
C THR A 56 -31.03 6.29 -47.72
N LEU A 57 -30.60 5.66 -46.64
CA LEU A 57 -31.40 4.73 -45.85
C LEU A 57 -31.26 5.06 -44.37
N LEU A 58 -32.33 4.81 -43.62
CA LEU A 58 -32.26 4.76 -42.18
C LEU A 58 -31.78 3.36 -41.76
N SER A 59 -30.84 3.31 -40.80
CA SER A 59 -30.35 2.07 -40.24
C SER A 59 -31.45 1.34 -39.48
N ASP A 60 -31.21 0.07 -39.19
CA ASP A 60 -32.01 -0.62 -38.18
C ASP A 60 -31.77 0.01 -36.79
N TYR A 61 -32.61 -0.36 -35.83
CA TYR A 61 -32.50 0.09 -34.44
C TYR A 61 -31.17 -0.38 -33.84
N LEU A 62 -30.33 0.59 -33.50
CA LEU A 62 -29.04 0.41 -32.86
C LEU A 62 -29.27 0.36 -31.34
N ALA A 63 -29.55 -0.84 -30.83
CA ALA A 63 -29.60 -1.04 -29.39
C ALA A 63 -28.23 -0.73 -28.76
N PRO A 64 -28.13 0.08 -27.69
CA PRO A 64 -26.87 0.31 -27.00
C PRO A 64 -26.27 -1.01 -26.53
N LEU A 65 -25.10 -1.35 -27.06
CA LEU A 65 -24.40 -2.56 -26.65
C LEU A 65 -23.71 -2.31 -25.31
N HIS A 66 -24.31 -2.79 -24.23
CA HIS A 66 -23.66 -2.83 -22.93
C HIS A 66 -22.65 -3.98 -22.90
N THR A 67 -21.40 -3.69 -23.25
CA THR A 67 -20.28 -4.60 -23.03
C THR A 67 -19.70 -4.36 -21.63
N PRO A 68 -19.92 -5.27 -20.66
CA PRO A 68 -19.30 -5.12 -19.36
C PRO A 68 -17.78 -5.26 -19.49
N VAL A 69 -17.03 -4.41 -18.78
CA VAL A 69 -15.57 -4.54 -18.66
C VAL A 69 -15.26 -5.88 -17.97
N SER A 70 -14.24 -6.59 -18.47
CA SER A 70 -13.78 -7.84 -17.87
C SER A 70 -13.41 -7.62 -16.40
N VAL A 71 -13.97 -8.45 -15.52
CA VAL A 71 -13.69 -8.34 -14.07
C VAL A 71 -12.22 -8.56 -13.72
N ALA A 72 -11.52 -9.36 -14.52
CA ALA A 72 -10.09 -9.63 -14.36
C ALA A 72 -9.21 -8.41 -14.70
N GLU A 73 -9.72 -7.49 -15.51
CA GLU A 73 -9.03 -6.26 -15.91
C GLU A 73 -9.30 -5.11 -14.95
N PHE A 74 -10.12 -5.30 -13.90
CA PHE A 74 -10.37 -4.24 -12.93
C PHE A 74 -9.12 -3.95 -12.09
N PRO A 75 -8.51 -2.75 -12.23
CA PRO A 75 -7.34 -2.37 -11.43
C PRO A 75 -7.66 -2.19 -9.94
N THR A 76 -8.94 -2.23 -9.56
CA THR A 76 -9.40 -2.06 -8.18
C THR A 76 -9.10 -3.26 -7.29
N THR A 77 -8.91 -4.46 -7.84
CA THR A 77 -8.62 -5.67 -7.05
C THR A 77 -7.31 -5.53 -6.28
N LEU A 78 -6.24 -5.07 -6.94
CA LEU A 78 -4.96 -4.84 -6.27
C LEU A 78 -5.06 -3.74 -5.20
N ALA A 79 -5.71 -2.62 -5.54
CA ALA A 79 -5.93 -1.52 -4.60
C ALA A 79 -6.75 -1.97 -3.37
N PHE A 80 -7.73 -2.85 -3.57
CA PHE A 80 -8.51 -3.44 -2.49
C PHE A 80 -7.63 -4.28 -1.56
N TYR A 81 -6.79 -5.18 -2.10
CA TYR A 81 -5.87 -5.97 -1.28
C TYR A 81 -4.87 -5.07 -0.53
N GLN A 82 -4.25 -4.10 -1.20
CA GLN A 82 -3.31 -3.16 -0.58
C GLN A 82 -3.97 -2.37 0.56
N ARG A 83 -5.18 -1.85 0.34
CA ARG A 83 -5.95 -1.16 1.37
C ARG A 83 -6.22 -2.04 2.59
N ASN A 84 -6.67 -3.28 2.38
CA ASN A 84 -6.93 -4.21 3.48
C ASN A 84 -5.66 -4.57 4.25
N VAL A 85 -4.53 -4.74 3.57
CA VAL A 85 -3.22 -4.95 4.20
C VAL A 85 -2.82 -3.75 5.05
N VAL A 86 -2.96 -2.52 4.53
CA VAL A 86 -2.68 -1.29 5.28
C VAL A 86 -3.58 -1.18 6.51
N LEU A 87 -4.88 -1.48 6.39
CA LEU A 87 -5.82 -1.48 7.52
C LEU A 87 -5.45 -2.50 8.59
N TYR A 88 -5.13 -3.74 8.18
CA TYR A 88 -4.68 -4.79 9.09
C TYR A 88 -3.44 -4.36 9.88
N ILE A 89 -2.42 -3.85 9.20
CA ILE A 89 -1.16 -3.41 9.83
C ILE A 89 -1.42 -2.26 10.79
N THR A 90 -2.24 -1.27 10.40
CA THR A 90 -2.60 -0.16 11.28
C THR A 90 -3.31 -0.67 12.55
N GLY A 91 -4.27 -1.59 12.41
CA GLY A 91 -4.96 -2.21 13.54
C GLY A 91 -4.02 -3.00 14.45
N ALA A 92 -3.11 -3.79 13.87
CA ALA A 92 -2.11 -4.54 14.62
C ALA A 92 -1.13 -3.63 15.38
N MET A 93 -0.70 -2.52 14.77
CA MET A 93 0.14 -1.51 15.43
C MET A 93 -0.59 -0.82 16.60
N ILE A 94 -1.87 -0.50 16.44
CA ILE A 94 -2.69 0.05 17.53
C ILE A 94 -2.80 -0.97 18.67
N ALA A 95 -3.10 -2.23 18.37
CA ALA A 95 -3.18 -3.31 19.37
C ALA A 95 -1.86 -3.55 20.09
N LEU A 96 -0.73 -3.47 19.37
CA LEU A 96 0.59 -3.56 19.97
C LEU A 96 0.88 -2.35 20.87
N ALA A 97 0.57 -1.14 20.42
CA ALA A 97 0.76 0.08 21.20
C ALA A 97 -0.10 0.08 22.49
N THR A 98 -1.37 -0.35 22.41
CA THR A 98 -2.22 -0.50 23.61
C THR A 98 -1.66 -1.54 24.56
N LEU A 99 -1.15 -2.65 24.05
CA LEU A 99 -0.49 -3.67 24.88
C LEU A 99 0.75 -3.09 25.59
N LEU A 100 1.59 -2.30 24.90
CA LEU A 100 2.72 -1.64 25.55
C LEU A 100 2.26 -0.71 26.68
N LEU A 101 1.20 0.08 26.48
CA LEU A 101 0.64 0.95 27.52
C LEU A 101 0.17 0.15 28.74
N VAL A 102 -0.46 -1.01 28.54
CA VAL A 102 -0.84 -1.91 29.64
C VAL A 102 0.39 -2.35 30.43
N TYR A 103 1.46 -2.78 29.76
CA TYR A 103 2.70 -3.17 30.44
C TYR A 103 3.40 -2.01 31.15
N ILE A 104 3.33 -0.79 30.62
CA ILE A 104 3.83 0.42 31.29
C ILE A 104 3.11 0.61 32.63
N GLY A 105 1.77 0.49 32.64
CA GLY A 105 0.97 0.55 33.85
C GLY A 105 1.28 -0.58 34.84
N LEU A 106 1.39 -1.82 34.36
CA LEU A 106 1.73 -2.99 35.18
C LEU A 106 3.13 -2.92 35.81
N CYS A 107 4.06 -2.22 35.16
CA CYS A 107 5.42 -2.00 35.67
C CYS A 107 5.56 -0.70 36.47
N GLN A 108 4.46 0.00 36.77
CA GLN A 108 4.44 1.27 37.50
C GLN A 108 5.36 2.35 36.89
N GLY A 109 5.55 2.31 35.56
CA GLY A 109 6.46 3.24 34.87
C GLY A 109 7.95 2.90 34.99
N ASN A 110 8.35 1.82 35.67
CA ASN A 110 9.74 1.33 35.72
C ASN A 110 10.11 0.64 34.40
N ILE A 111 10.27 1.43 33.33
CA ILE A 111 10.57 0.97 31.97
C ILE A 111 11.61 1.89 31.30
N GLU A 112 12.35 1.36 30.31
CA GLU A 112 13.20 2.18 29.47
C GLU A 112 12.37 2.89 28.39
N ALA A 113 11.89 4.10 28.70
CA ALA A 113 10.99 4.86 27.84
C ALA A 113 11.54 5.11 26.42
N TRP A 114 12.86 5.22 26.27
CA TRP A 114 13.49 5.41 24.96
C TRP A 114 13.30 4.23 24.01
N ASN A 115 13.17 3.01 24.54
CA ASN A 115 12.92 1.83 23.71
C ASN A 115 11.53 1.89 23.04
N ILE A 116 10.58 2.68 23.55
CA ILE A 116 9.25 2.87 22.92
C ILE A 116 9.39 3.45 21.51
N LEU A 117 10.39 4.30 21.27
CA LEU A 117 10.64 4.90 19.95
C LEU A 117 11.04 3.84 18.90
N GLU A 118 11.48 2.67 19.35
CA GLU A 118 11.84 1.52 18.52
C GLU A 118 10.62 0.63 18.17
N LEU A 119 9.40 1.05 18.49
CA LEU A 119 8.17 0.33 18.13
C LEU A 119 8.08 0.05 16.63
N GLN A 120 8.45 1.02 15.78
CA GLN A 120 8.45 0.86 14.33
C GLN A 120 9.51 -0.13 13.85
N ARG A 121 10.71 -0.12 14.47
CA ARG A 121 11.88 -0.86 13.98
C ARG A 121 12.01 -2.26 14.58
N VAL A 122 11.48 -2.47 15.77
CA VAL A 122 11.58 -3.74 16.49
C VAL A 122 10.19 -4.35 16.63
N GLY A 123 9.28 -3.64 17.32
CA GLY A 123 7.94 -4.17 17.61
C GLY A 123 7.16 -4.58 16.35
N ALA A 124 7.03 -3.68 15.39
CA ALA A 124 6.30 -3.95 14.16
C ALA A 124 6.91 -5.13 13.37
N ILE A 125 8.24 -5.21 13.29
CA ILE A 125 8.91 -6.27 12.54
C ILE A 125 8.67 -7.64 13.19
N VAL A 126 8.73 -7.69 14.52
CA VAL A 126 8.52 -8.93 15.28
C VAL A 126 7.07 -9.41 15.23
N TRP A 127 6.10 -8.50 15.37
CA TRP A 127 4.68 -8.86 15.50
C TRP A 127 3.93 -8.97 14.18
N ILE A 128 4.31 -8.20 13.17
CA ILE A 128 3.61 -8.11 11.88
C ILE A 128 4.41 -8.82 10.79
N GLY A 129 5.73 -8.71 10.83
CA GLY A 129 6.63 -9.34 9.87
C GLY A 129 7.03 -8.43 8.70
N ARG A 130 8.26 -8.64 8.22
CA ARG A 130 8.88 -7.87 7.14
C ARG A 130 8.06 -7.85 5.83
N PRO A 131 7.46 -8.97 5.36
CA PRO A 131 6.73 -8.97 4.07
C PRO A 131 5.51 -8.04 4.05
N LEU A 132 4.71 -8.03 5.12
CA LEU A 132 3.52 -7.17 5.20
C LEU A 132 3.91 -5.69 5.31
N LEU A 133 4.94 -5.38 6.10
CA LEU A 133 5.50 -4.03 6.18
C LEU A 133 6.10 -3.56 4.85
N PHE A 134 6.68 -4.49 4.07
CA PHE A 134 7.14 -4.19 2.71
C PHE A 134 5.98 -3.82 1.81
N VAL A 135 4.89 -4.60 1.78
CA VAL A 135 3.68 -4.28 1.01
C VAL A 135 3.09 -2.93 1.40
N ARG A 136 3.07 -2.61 2.70
CA ARG A 136 2.63 -1.28 3.20
C ARG A 136 3.50 -0.15 2.65
N SER A 137 4.82 -0.28 2.75
CA SER A 137 5.75 0.71 2.22
C SER A 137 5.64 0.86 0.70
N LEU A 138 5.46 -0.24 -0.02
CA LEU A 138 5.31 -0.25 -1.48
C LEU A 138 4.01 0.43 -1.90
N THR A 139 2.93 0.26 -1.14
CA THR A 139 1.66 0.96 -1.36
C THR A 139 1.86 2.48 -1.25
N ALA A 140 2.61 2.94 -0.24
CA ALA A 140 2.92 4.36 -0.08
C ALA A 140 3.82 4.90 -1.21
N VAL A 141 4.84 4.14 -1.63
CA VAL A 141 5.67 4.50 -2.79
C VAL A 141 4.82 4.59 -4.06
N ALA A 142 3.90 3.66 -4.28
CA ALA A 142 2.98 3.68 -5.41
C ALA A 142 2.11 4.94 -5.38
N LEU A 143 1.48 5.25 -4.23
CA LEU A 143 0.65 6.44 -4.06
C LEU A 143 1.44 7.74 -4.28
N LEU A 144 2.68 7.84 -3.77
CA LEU A 144 3.57 8.99 -4.01
C LEU A 144 4.16 9.04 -5.42
N SER A 145 3.95 7.98 -6.22
CA SER A 145 4.35 7.87 -7.62
C SER A 145 3.18 7.98 -8.59
N THR A 146 1.96 8.21 -8.07
CA THR A 146 0.72 8.36 -8.86
C THR A 146 0.01 9.68 -8.58
N ALA A 147 -0.49 10.33 -9.63
CA ALA A 147 -1.41 11.45 -9.52
C ALA A 147 -2.85 10.96 -9.23
N THR A 148 -3.61 11.76 -8.48
CA THR A 148 -5.01 11.49 -8.12
C THR A 148 -5.98 11.97 -9.20
N LEU A 149 -6.82 11.04 -9.67
CA LEU A 149 -7.86 11.27 -10.66
C LEU A 149 -9.13 10.53 -10.22
N GLU A 150 -10.22 11.27 -10.11
CA GLU A 150 -11.52 10.73 -9.71
C GLU A 150 -12.45 10.75 -10.92
N LEU A 151 -13.14 9.63 -11.18
CA LEU A 151 -14.21 9.61 -12.16
C LEU A 151 -15.49 10.12 -11.49
N VAL A 152 -15.94 11.30 -11.87
CA VAL A 152 -17.15 11.93 -11.35
C VAL A 152 -18.25 11.80 -12.40
N THR A 153 -19.42 11.35 -11.97
CA THR A 153 -20.60 11.28 -12.82
C THR A 153 -21.61 12.31 -12.34
N VAL A 154 -21.93 13.29 -13.20
CA VAL A 154 -22.96 14.30 -12.95
C VAL A 154 -24.04 14.12 -14.02
N ASN A 155 -25.26 13.79 -13.57
CA ASN A 155 -26.37 13.41 -14.44
C ASN A 155 -25.98 12.24 -15.35
N SER A 156 -25.90 12.49 -16.66
CA SER A 156 -25.54 11.50 -17.68
C SER A 156 -24.11 11.67 -18.23
N ILE A 157 -23.31 12.58 -17.67
CA ILE A 157 -21.94 12.86 -18.12
C ILE A 157 -20.97 12.35 -17.07
N SER A 158 -20.04 11.49 -17.50
CA SER A 158 -18.92 11.05 -16.68
C SER A 158 -17.65 11.75 -17.16
N TYR A 159 -16.89 12.34 -16.23
CA TYR A 159 -15.64 13.02 -16.54
C TYR A 159 -14.62 12.81 -15.42
N PHE A 160 -13.35 12.97 -15.78
CA PHE A 160 -12.26 12.87 -14.82
C PHE A 160 -12.02 14.22 -14.13
N HIS A 161 -11.96 14.20 -12.81
CA HIS A 161 -11.65 15.35 -11.97
C HIS A 161 -10.29 15.16 -11.29
N ALA A 162 -9.42 16.15 -11.45
CA ALA A 162 -8.11 16.15 -10.81
C ALA A 162 -8.22 16.75 -9.40
N THR A 163 -8.15 15.90 -8.39
CA THR A 163 -8.31 16.31 -6.99
C THR A 163 -6.96 16.60 -6.36
N GLN A 164 -6.82 17.76 -5.70
CA GLN A 164 -5.61 18.11 -4.96
C GLN A 164 -5.58 17.38 -3.62
N LEU A 165 -4.51 16.62 -3.39
CA LEU A 165 -4.28 15.94 -2.12
C LEU A 165 -3.93 16.95 -1.02
N PRO A 166 -4.53 16.83 0.19
CA PRO A 166 -4.11 17.64 1.32
C PRO A 166 -2.65 17.40 1.67
N TRP A 167 -1.90 18.46 1.98
CA TRP A 167 -0.45 18.41 2.23
C TRP A 167 -0.03 17.36 3.28
N TYR A 168 -0.86 17.13 4.29
CA TYR A 168 -0.58 16.17 5.37
C TYR A 168 -0.62 14.71 4.89
N THR A 169 -1.40 14.39 3.86
CA THR A 169 -1.46 13.04 3.29
C THR A 169 -0.15 12.68 2.59
N THR A 170 0.49 13.67 1.93
CA THR A 170 1.81 13.52 1.32
C THR A 170 2.89 13.29 2.38
N ILE A 171 2.85 14.04 3.48
CA ILE A 171 3.81 13.86 4.59
C ILE A 171 3.63 12.50 5.26
N LEU A 172 2.38 12.08 5.46
CA LEU A 172 2.04 10.76 5.98
C LEU A 172 2.54 9.66 5.05
N GLY A 173 2.26 9.77 3.75
CA GLY A 173 2.75 8.82 2.74
C GLY A 173 4.28 8.74 2.73
N ALA A 174 4.98 9.87 2.88
CA ALA A 174 6.43 9.88 3.00
C ALA A 174 6.92 9.18 4.27
N ASN A 175 6.18 9.30 5.39
CA ASN A 175 6.48 8.55 6.61
C ASN A 175 6.31 7.05 6.38
N GLU A 176 5.29 6.63 5.64
CA GLU A 176 5.07 5.21 5.28
C GLU A 176 6.19 4.62 4.41
N VAL A 177 6.93 5.44 3.65
CA VAL A 177 8.15 4.98 2.94
C VAL A 177 9.24 4.57 3.94
N THR A 178 9.29 5.13 5.15
CA THR A 178 10.34 4.80 6.12
C THR A 178 10.27 3.34 6.62
N TRP A 179 9.15 2.64 6.42
CA TRP A 179 9.06 1.20 6.67
C TRP A 179 10.05 0.41 5.82
N ILE A 180 10.25 0.75 4.55
CA ILE A 180 11.25 0.07 3.72
C ILE A 180 12.67 0.34 4.23
N VAL A 181 12.93 1.54 4.77
CA VAL A 181 14.20 1.89 5.39
C VAL A 181 14.43 1.04 6.64
N ALA A 182 13.41 0.86 7.47
CA ALA A 182 13.48 0.00 8.65
C ALA A 182 13.79 -1.45 8.25
N ILE A 183 13.12 -1.99 7.24
CA ILE A 183 13.36 -3.35 6.73
C ILE A 183 14.78 -3.51 6.19
N VAL A 184 15.27 -2.55 5.40
CA VAL A 184 16.64 -2.60 4.84
C VAL A 184 17.67 -2.56 5.96
N ASN A 185 17.53 -1.65 6.93
CA ASN A 185 18.41 -1.60 8.11
C ASN A 185 18.38 -2.94 8.86
N ASP A 186 17.19 -3.53 8.99
CA ASP A 186 16.97 -4.73 9.76
C ASP A 186 17.45 -6.03 9.09
N ILE A 187 17.55 -6.06 7.76
CA ILE A 187 18.30 -7.09 7.03
C ILE A 187 19.80 -6.81 7.14
N ALA A 188 20.20 -5.55 6.96
CA ALA A 188 21.59 -5.13 7.00
C ALA A 188 22.23 -5.32 8.39
N MET A 189 21.45 -5.39 9.47
CA MET A 189 21.91 -5.63 10.84
C MET A 189 22.80 -6.87 11.00
N ALA A 190 22.65 -7.89 10.15
CA ALA A 190 23.55 -9.04 10.12
C ALA A 190 25.03 -8.64 9.86
N ILE A 191 25.23 -7.57 9.08
CA ILE A 191 26.53 -7.02 8.67
C ILE A 191 26.88 -5.79 9.52
N THR A 192 25.92 -4.88 9.71
CA THR A 192 26.16 -3.58 10.36
C THR A 192 26.22 -3.69 11.89
N ARG A 193 25.56 -4.69 12.50
CA ARG A 193 25.62 -4.99 13.94
C ARG A 193 25.44 -3.72 14.80
N ASN A 194 26.35 -3.47 15.74
CA ASN A 194 26.34 -2.33 16.66
C ASN A 194 26.39 -0.96 15.97
N PHE A 195 26.83 -0.86 14.70
CA PHE A 195 26.82 0.43 14.00
C PHE A 195 25.39 0.92 13.74
N THR A 196 24.43 0.00 13.61
CA THR A 196 23.02 0.30 13.29
C THR A 196 22.38 1.27 14.27
N PHE A 197 22.68 1.13 15.56
CA PHE A 197 22.20 2.00 16.63
C PHE A 197 22.43 3.49 16.32
N TYR A 198 23.60 3.82 15.78
CA TYR A 198 24.02 5.21 15.61
C TYR A 198 23.43 5.90 14.37
N PHE A 199 23.11 5.13 13.32
CA PHE A 199 22.68 5.72 12.05
C PHE A 199 21.23 5.42 11.68
N ALA A 200 20.58 4.40 12.25
CA ALA A 200 19.25 3.95 11.81
C ALA A 200 18.19 5.06 11.91
N ALA A 201 18.13 5.76 13.05
CA ALA A 201 17.20 6.87 13.27
C ALA A 201 17.45 8.03 12.30
N ALA A 202 18.72 8.46 12.18
CA ALA A 202 19.13 9.53 11.29
C ALA A 202 18.84 9.19 9.81
N ASN A 203 19.12 7.97 9.38
CA ASN A 203 18.87 7.50 8.02
C ASN A 203 17.38 7.57 7.66
N SER A 204 16.48 7.12 8.54
CA SER A 204 15.03 7.26 8.27
C SER A 204 14.57 8.70 8.25
N ALA A 205 15.12 9.57 9.12
CA ALA A 205 14.80 10.99 9.11
C ALA A 205 15.25 11.67 7.81
N VAL A 206 16.46 11.35 7.32
CA VAL A 206 16.99 11.85 6.05
C VAL A 206 16.11 11.39 4.88
N VAL A 207 15.82 10.09 4.78
CA VAL A 207 14.96 9.57 3.70
C VAL A 207 13.58 10.21 3.75
N TRP A 208 12.98 10.32 4.93
CA TRP A 208 11.68 10.98 5.10
C TRP A 208 11.71 12.42 4.61
N LEU A 209 12.68 13.22 5.04
CA LEU A 209 12.84 14.62 4.61
C LEU A 209 13.06 14.73 3.11
N VAL A 210 13.89 13.88 2.52
CA VAL A 210 14.15 13.87 1.07
C VAL A 210 12.88 13.52 0.30
N VAL A 211 12.12 12.51 0.72
CA VAL A 211 10.87 12.10 0.05
C VAL A 211 9.80 13.20 0.18
N VAL A 212 9.69 13.84 1.35
CA VAL A 212 8.82 15.01 1.55
C VAL A 212 9.22 16.15 0.61
N ALA A 213 10.50 16.52 0.60
CA ALA A 213 11.01 17.60 -0.25
C ALA A 213 10.79 17.29 -1.73
N LEU A 214 11.09 16.05 -2.16
CA LEU A 214 10.86 15.60 -3.53
C LEU A 214 9.37 15.73 -3.91
N SER A 215 8.46 15.39 -3.00
CA SER A 215 7.00 15.46 -3.20
C SER A 215 6.48 16.88 -3.36
N PHE A 216 7.05 17.86 -2.65
CA PHE A 216 6.65 19.27 -2.76
C PHE A 216 7.34 20.01 -3.91
N ASN A 217 8.62 19.72 -4.20
CA ASN A 217 9.37 20.42 -5.25
C ASN A 217 9.03 19.89 -6.66
N SER A 218 8.56 18.65 -6.75
CA SER A 218 8.17 18.02 -8.02
C SER A 218 6.87 17.24 -7.80
N PRO A 219 5.72 17.92 -7.74
CA PRO A 219 4.41 17.28 -7.64
C PRO A 219 4.09 16.51 -8.93
N LEU A 220 3.32 15.44 -8.79
CA LEU A 220 2.90 14.64 -9.94
C LEU A 220 1.66 15.22 -10.59
N HIS A 221 1.70 15.32 -11.91
CA HIS A 221 0.57 15.71 -12.75
C HIS A 221 0.08 14.50 -13.54
N HIS A 222 -1.20 14.46 -13.87
CA HIS A 222 -1.73 13.46 -14.78
C HIS A 222 -1.50 13.90 -16.22
N GLY A 223 -1.32 12.93 -17.12
CA GLY A 223 -1.26 13.14 -18.57
C GLY A 223 -2.48 12.51 -19.23
N VAL A 224 -3.11 13.23 -20.15
CA VAL A 224 -4.21 12.71 -20.95
C VAL A 224 -3.91 13.01 -22.41
N THR A 225 -3.93 11.97 -23.23
CA THR A 225 -3.84 12.09 -24.69
C THR A 225 -5.09 11.44 -25.28
N ILE A 226 -5.83 12.19 -26.09
CA ILE A 226 -7.06 11.73 -26.72
C ILE A 226 -6.76 11.60 -28.21
N ASP A 227 -6.89 10.39 -28.73
CA ASP A 227 -6.69 10.07 -30.14
C ASP A 227 -7.67 8.95 -30.49
N MET A 228 -8.88 9.36 -30.88
CA MET A 228 -9.98 8.43 -31.17
C MET A 228 -9.77 7.79 -32.54
N GLN A 229 -9.33 6.54 -32.54
CA GLN A 229 -9.14 5.73 -33.74
C GLN A 229 -9.98 4.47 -33.65
N CYS A 230 -11.03 4.39 -34.46
CA CYS A 230 -11.87 3.21 -34.59
C CYS A 230 -11.61 2.52 -35.92
N HIS A 231 -11.44 1.21 -35.90
CA HIS A 231 -11.36 0.39 -37.10
C HIS A 231 -12.25 -0.85 -36.95
N ALA A 232 -12.86 -1.27 -38.06
CA ALA A 232 -13.59 -2.52 -38.12
C ALA A 232 -12.58 -3.69 -38.15
N VAL A 233 -12.56 -4.50 -37.10
CA VAL A 233 -11.75 -5.74 -37.05
C VAL A 233 -12.42 -6.82 -37.89
N GLN A 234 -13.74 -6.93 -37.72
CA GLN A 234 -14.59 -7.79 -38.54
C GLN A 234 -15.91 -7.05 -38.78
N VAL A 235 -16.23 -6.80 -40.05
CA VAL A 235 -17.48 -6.16 -40.47
C VAL A 235 -18.65 -6.93 -39.86
N ASP A 236 -19.60 -6.21 -39.27
CA ASP A 236 -20.78 -6.69 -38.54
C ASP A 236 -20.54 -7.41 -37.20
N PHE A 237 -19.29 -7.70 -36.81
CA PHE A 237 -19.00 -8.43 -35.56
C PHE A 237 -18.22 -7.62 -34.53
N GLN A 238 -17.22 -6.84 -34.95
CA GLN A 238 -16.34 -6.16 -34.01
C GLN A 238 -15.73 -4.88 -34.60
N ILE A 239 -15.88 -3.79 -33.84
CA ILE A 239 -15.16 -2.53 -34.03
C ILE A 239 -14.23 -2.36 -32.82
N ALA A 240 -12.94 -2.14 -33.07
CA ALA A 240 -11.97 -1.81 -32.03
C ALA A 240 -11.69 -0.31 -32.09
N CYS A 241 -11.99 0.39 -30.98
CA CYS A 241 -11.70 1.80 -30.82
C CYS A 241 -10.61 2.01 -29.76
N SER A 242 -9.54 2.69 -30.13
CA SER A 242 -8.62 3.33 -29.19
C SER A 242 -9.09 4.76 -28.98
N SER A 243 -9.45 5.16 -27.76
CA SER A 243 -9.99 6.50 -27.48
C SER A 243 -8.93 7.47 -26.94
N GLY A 244 -8.15 7.02 -25.96
CA GLY A 244 -7.12 7.85 -25.36
C GLY A 244 -6.33 7.10 -24.29
N ILE A 245 -5.17 7.65 -23.95
CA ILE A 245 -4.28 7.14 -22.92
C ILE A 245 -4.27 8.13 -21.76
N VAL A 246 -4.62 7.62 -20.58
CA VAL A 246 -4.55 8.35 -19.31
C VAL A 246 -3.34 7.83 -18.51
N THR A 247 -2.34 8.68 -18.34
CA THR A 247 -1.13 8.37 -17.56
C THR A 247 -1.23 9.01 -16.18
N ILE A 248 -1.36 8.17 -15.15
CA ILE A 248 -1.43 8.62 -13.75
C ILE A 248 -0.15 8.32 -12.97
N GLY A 249 0.58 7.27 -13.33
CA GLY A 249 1.72 6.76 -12.58
C GLY A 249 3.05 6.93 -13.31
N TYR A 250 4.11 7.24 -12.57
CA TYR A 250 5.45 7.46 -13.11
C TYR A 250 6.46 6.48 -12.51
N LEU A 251 6.95 5.55 -13.33
CA LEU A 251 7.97 4.57 -12.91
C LEU A 251 9.27 5.25 -12.47
N SER A 252 9.66 6.34 -13.13
CA SER A 252 10.85 7.13 -12.79
C SER A 252 10.80 7.65 -11.35
N ARG A 253 9.62 8.08 -10.88
CA ARG A 253 9.41 8.56 -9.51
C ARG A 253 9.57 7.43 -8.50
N MET A 254 8.97 6.28 -8.78
CA MET A 254 9.08 5.09 -7.95
C MET A 254 10.54 4.65 -7.80
N VAL A 255 11.27 4.55 -8.92
CA VAL A 255 12.70 4.19 -8.92
C VAL A 255 13.54 5.23 -8.18
N THR A 256 13.22 6.51 -8.30
CA THR A 256 13.91 7.59 -7.56
C THR A 256 13.74 7.42 -6.05
N ILE A 257 12.52 7.17 -5.57
CA ILE A 257 12.24 6.97 -4.14
C ILE A 257 12.99 5.74 -3.61
N LEU A 258 12.94 4.61 -4.35
CA LEU A 258 13.68 3.40 -3.99
C LEU A 258 15.20 3.60 -4.03
N GLY A 259 15.70 4.38 -5.00
CA GLY A 259 17.09 4.78 -5.11
C GLY A 259 17.55 5.64 -3.92
N VAL A 260 16.72 6.59 -3.46
CA VAL A 260 16.98 7.38 -2.25
C VAL A 260 17.08 6.49 -1.02
N VAL A 261 16.16 5.53 -0.87
CA VAL A 261 16.21 4.54 0.24
C VAL A 261 17.52 3.77 0.20
N GLY A 262 17.86 3.14 -0.92
CA GLY A 262 19.09 2.34 -1.04
C GLY A 262 20.36 3.17 -0.86
N GLY A 263 20.44 4.31 -1.56
CA GLY A 263 21.58 5.21 -1.51
C GLY A 263 21.83 5.81 -0.13
N SER A 264 20.77 6.26 0.56
CA SER A 264 20.88 6.80 1.93
C SER A 264 21.36 5.74 2.91
N ASN A 265 20.87 4.49 2.80
CA ASN A 265 21.34 3.39 3.64
C ASN A 265 22.85 3.14 3.48
N VAL A 266 23.34 3.05 2.23
CA VAL A 266 24.77 2.85 1.94
C VAL A 266 25.60 4.03 2.43
N PHE A 267 25.14 5.25 2.21
CA PHE A 267 25.82 6.47 2.64
C PHE A 267 25.92 6.57 4.17
N CYS A 268 24.81 6.41 4.88
CA CYS A 268 24.80 6.43 6.34
C CYS A 268 25.65 5.32 6.95
N TYR A 269 25.62 4.11 6.36
CA TYR A 269 26.44 3.00 6.81
C TYR A 269 27.95 3.27 6.61
N THR A 270 28.35 3.78 5.44
CA THR A 270 29.76 4.08 5.16
C THR A 270 30.29 5.16 6.10
N ILE A 271 29.53 6.24 6.34
CA ILE A 271 29.88 7.27 7.32
C ILE A 271 30.01 6.68 8.72
N ALA A 272 29.01 5.92 9.18
CA ALA A 272 29.04 5.31 10.51
C ALA A 272 30.28 4.42 10.68
N ARG A 273 30.60 3.63 9.65
CA ARG A 273 31.79 2.75 9.65
C ARG A 273 33.10 3.53 9.68
N LEU A 274 33.20 4.65 8.95
CA LEU A 274 34.41 5.48 8.91
C LEU A 274 34.63 6.24 10.22
N VAL A 275 33.57 6.86 10.76
CA VAL A 275 33.64 7.70 11.97
C VAL A 275 33.82 6.85 13.23
N LEU A 276 33.13 5.72 13.33
CA LEU A 276 33.07 4.92 14.55
C LEU A 276 34.05 3.73 14.55
N ARG A 277 34.92 3.60 13.55
CA ARG A 277 35.86 2.48 13.37
C ARG A 277 36.69 2.13 14.61
N ARG A 278 36.95 3.10 15.49
CA ARG A 278 37.82 2.97 16.67
C ARG A 278 37.10 3.01 18.02
N ARG A 279 35.78 3.17 18.07
CA ARG A 279 35.04 3.48 19.32
C ARG A 279 34.10 2.39 19.83
N LEU A 280 33.92 1.28 19.11
CA LEU A 280 32.95 0.27 19.54
C LEU A 280 33.58 -0.78 20.47
N SER A 281 33.28 -0.64 21.75
CA SER A 281 33.36 -1.76 22.70
C SER A 281 32.19 -2.71 22.45
N THR A 282 32.50 -3.98 22.23
CA THR A 282 31.53 -5.06 22.03
C THR A 282 30.92 -5.47 23.37
N SER A 283 29.96 -4.70 23.89
CA SER A 283 29.01 -5.23 24.87
C SER A 283 27.88 -5.94 24.12
N ALA A 284 28.24 -7.00 23.39
CA ALA A 284 27.28 -7.84 22.70
C ALA A 284 26.43 -8.59 23.73
N MET A 285 25.11 -8.40 23.69
CA MET A 285 24.16 -9.25 24.39
C MET A 285 23.88 -10.46 23.51
N ASP A 286 24.51 -11.59 23.80
CA ASP A 286 24.18 -12.85 23.16
C ASP A 286 23.11 -13.55 24.01
N SER A 287 21.88 -13.64 23.50
CA SER A 287 20.82 -14.43 24.13
C SER A 287 19.90 -14.94 23.04
N ILE A 288 19.47 -16.20 23.17
CA ILE A 288 18.61 -16.88 22.17
C ILE A 288 17.23 -16.21 22.09
N PHE A 289 16.81 -15.56 23.19
CA PHE A 289 15.51 -14.90 23.28
C PHE A 289 15.51 -13.47 22.72
N LEU A 290 16.67 -12.91 22.38
CA LEU A 290 16.79 -11.56 21.82
C LEU A 290 16.74 -11.56 20.30
N TYR A 291 15.77 -10.83 19.75
CA TYR A 291 15.75 -10.46 18.35
C TYR A 291 16.93 -9.54 18.01
N ALA A 292 17.45 -9.62 16.78
CA ALA A 292 18.59 -8.80 16.32
C ALA A 292 18.35 -7.29 16.52
N GLY A 293 17.12 -6.82 16.26
CA GLY A 293 16.74 -5.44 16.52
C GLY A 293 16.77 -5.08 18.00
N ALA A 294 16.22 -5.92 18.88
CA ALA A 294 16.30 -5.69 20.32
C ALA A 294 17.76 -5.68 20.82
N ARG A 295 18.61 -6.54 20.25
CA ARG A 295 20.04 -6.62 20.60
C ARG A 295 20.80 -5.35 20.25
N TYR A 296 20.55 -4.76 19.07
CA TYR A 296 21.37 -3.67 18.54
C TYR A 296 20.72 -2.28 18.66
N LEU A 297 19.40 -2.18 18.82
CA LEU A 297 18.67 -0.90 18.89
C LEU A 297 18.23 -0.53 20.31
N PHE A 298 18.04 -1.49 21.22
CA PHE A 298 17.60 -1.15 22.59
C PHE A 298 18.72 -0.58 23.45
N LEU A 299 18.34 0.40 24.26
CA LEU A 299 19.16 0.90 25.36
C LEU A 299 19.11 -0.11 26.50
N SER A 300 20.22 -0.82 26.69
CA SER A 300 20.34 -1.91 27.67
C SER A 300 21.32 -1.63 28.81
N ALA A 301 22.15 -0.59 28.69
CA ALA A 301 23.27 -0.34 29.60
C ALA A 301 22.85 -0.18 31.07
N LYS A 302 21.69 0.42 31.33
CA LYS A 302 21.16 0.62 32.68
C LYS A 302 20.53 -0.62 33.29
N TRP A 303 20.27 -1.66 32.50
CA TRP A 303 19.47 -2.83 32.86
C TRP A 303 20.31 -4.12 32.94
N ARG A 304 21.64 -3.99 32.98
CA ARG A 304 22.57 -5.11 33.09
C ARG A 304 23.13 -5.20 34.51
N HIS A 305 23.06 -6.39 35.11
CA HIS A 305 23.72 -6.68 36.37
C HIS A 305 24.24 -8.12 36.39
N ARG A 306 25.54 -8.29 36.69
CA ARG A 306 26.21 -9.61 36.84
C ARG A 306 25.84 -10.62 35.74
N ASP A 307 26.04 -10.22 34.49
CA ASP A 307 25.78 -11.02 33.27
C ASP A 307 24.33 -11.49 33.04
N VAL A 308 23.38 -10.90 33.77
CA VAL A 308 21.95 -11.00 33.52
C VAL A 308 21.45 -9.67 32.95
N TYR A 309 20.70 -9.75 31.86
CA TYR A 309 19.98 -8.61 31.30
C TYR A 309 18.54 -8.61 31.84
N TYR A 310 18.22 -7.63 32.66
CA TYR A 310 16.88 -7.44 33.21
C TYR A 310 16.05 -6.63 32.22
N MET A 311 15.49 -7.31 31.23
CA MET A 311 14.70 -6.66 30.19
C MET A 311 13.37 -6.16 30.77
N ASP A 312 13.09 -4.87 30.69
CA ASP A 312 11.78 -4.37 31.11
C ASP A 312 10.66 -5.03 30.29
N ARG A 313 9.51 -5.29 30.91
CA ARG A 313 8.47 -6.10 30.28
C ARG A 313 7.85 -5.45 29.04
N MET A 314 7.89 -4.12 28.93
CA MET A 314 7.43 -3.39 27.74
C MET A 314 8.40 -3.64 26.57
N SER A 315 9.71 -3.51 26.79
CA SER A 315 10.74 -3.92 25.83
C SER A 315 10.66 -5.40 25.49
N ALA A 316 10.36 -6.26 26.47
CA ALA A 316 10.16 -7.70 26.24
C ALA A 316 9.01 -7.95 25.24
N VAL A 317 7.88 -7.24 25.39
CA VAL A 317 6.77 -7.31 24.43
C VAL A 317 7.21 -6.84 23.04
N MET A 318 7.92 -5.71 22.91
CA MET A 318 8.44 -5.28 21.61
C MET A 318 9.40 -6.30 20.98
N ASN A 319 10.19 -7.00 21.80
CA ASN A 319 11.02 -8.12 21.38
C ASN A 319 10.22 -9.40 21.10
N GLY A 320 8.91 -9.44 21.33
CA GLY A 320 8.04 -10.59 21.05
C GLY A 320 7.94 -11.60 22.19
N ILE A 321 8.18 -11.17 23.42
CA ILE A 321 8.02 -11.99 24.63
C ILE A 321 6.87 -11.41 25.47
N LEU A 322 5.77 -12.16 25.58
CA LEU A 322 4.69 -11.86 26.51
C LEU A 322 5.04 -12.41 27.88
N SER A 323 4.89 -11.61 28.94
CA SER A 323 5.25 -12.03 30.31
C SER A 323 4.10 -11.83 31.29
N VAL A 324 3.82 -12.88 32.07
CA VAL A 324 2.83 -12.86 33.15
C VAL A 324 3.52 -13.31 34.43
N ARG A 325 3.47 -12.48 35.47
CA ARG A 325 4.00 -12.82 36.79
C ARG A 325 2.88 -13.43 37.63
N ILE A 326 3.10 -14.62 38.16
CA ILE A 326 2.22 -15.31 39.10
C ILE A 326 3.06 -15.66 40.32
N HIS A 327 2.81 -14.98 41.45
CA HIS A 327 3.62 -15.08 42.66
C HIS A 327 5.12 -14.83 42.38
N ASP A 328 5.96 -15.84 42.63
CA ASP A 328 7.43 -15.79 42.48
C ASP A 328 7.92 -16.40 41.17
N VAL A 329 7.02 -16.68 40.23
CA VAL A 329 7.37 -17.23 38.91
C VAL A 329 6.88 -16.29 37.81
N MET A 330 7.76 -16.01 36.84
CA MET A 330 7.44 -15.27 35.63
C MET A 330 7.29 -16.22 34.45
N TYR A 331 6.06 -16.38 33.98
CA TYR A 331 5.76 -17.17 32.78
C TYR A 331 5.89 -16.27 31.54
N CYS A 332 6.69 -16.73 30.58
CA CYS A 332 6.99 -16.02 29.35
C CYS A 332 6.60 -16.85 28.13
N LEU A 333 5.98 -16.22 27.14
CA LEU A 333 5.71 -16.78 25.81
C LEU A 333 6.52 -16.01 24.78
N ASP A 334 7.49 -16.68 24.16
CA ASP A 334 8.20 -16.14 23.01
C ASP A 334 7.40 -16.45 21.73
N VAL A 335 6.78 -15.42 21.17
CA VAL A 335 5.94 -15.51 19.95
C VAL A 335 6.80 -15.80 18.71
N LYS A 336 8.09 -15.44 18.72
CA LYS A 336 9.02 -15.70 17.61
C LYS A 336 9.33 -17.20 17.50
N LEU A 337 9.51 -17.85 18.64
CA LEU A 337 9.85 -19.27 18.73
C LEU A 337 8.63 -20.17 18.97
N TRP A 338 7.45 -19.58 19.24
CA TRP A 338 6.25 -20.29 19.71
C TRP A 338 6.52 -21.21 20.91
N ARG A 339 7.33 -20.73 21.86
CA ARG A 339 7.74 -21.49 23.05
C ARG A 339 7.43 -20.74 24.33
N THR A 340 6.95 -21.47 25.33
CA THR A 340 6.81 -20.97 26.68
C THR A 340 8.03 -21.33 27.53
N PHE A 341 8.43 -20.43 28.42
CA PHE A 341 9.44 -20.67 29.43
C PHE A 341 9.03 -19.97 30.73
N HIS A 342 9.56 -20.43 31.86
CA HIS A 342 9.35 -19.80 33.14
C HIS A 342 10.69 -19.39 33.74
N VAL A 343 10.68 -18.34 34.55
CA VAL A 343 11.84 -17.92 35.33
C VAL A 343 11.41 -17.71 36.77
N ASP A 344 12.11 -18.38 37.68
CA ASP A 344 11.91 -18.23 39.11
C ASP A 344 12.55 -16.91 39.56
N LEU A 345 11.72 -16.01 40.10
CA LEU A 345 12.12 -14.73 40.66
C LEU A 345 12.59 -14.98 42.09
N VAL A 346 13.83 -15.44 42.25
CA VAL A 346 14.41 -15.74 43.57
C VAL A 346 14.31 -14.51 44.48
N GLU A 347 13.73 -14.71 45.67
CA GLU A 347 13.67 -13.72 46.75
C GLU A 347 15.09 -13.34 47.20
N LYS A 348 15.35 -12.03 47.35
CA LYS A 348 16.67 -11.44 47.66
C LYS A 348 17.50 -12.31 48.62
N SER A 349 18.69 -12.74 48.17
CA SER A 349 19.82 -12.80 49.08
C SER A 349 20.07 -11.37 49.56
N THR A 350 19.76 -11.14 50.83
CA THR A 350 20.32 -10.10 51.69
C THR A 350 21.81 -9.95 51.39
N ASN A 351 22.18 -8.97 50.56
CA ASN A 351 23.40 -8.15 50.68
C ASN A 351 23.55 -7.20 49.48
N GLY A 352 23.19 -5.92 49.68
CA GLY A 352 24.02 -4.81 49.17
C GLY A 352 23.52 -3.92 48.02
N SER A 353 22.35 -4.14 47.40
CA SER A 353 21.81 -3.19 46.40
C SER A 353 20.66 -2.34 46.97
N THR A 354 21.00 -1.38 47.82
CA THR A 354 20.08 -0.29 48.18
C THR A 354 20.06 0.75 47.05
N GLY A 355 18.96 0.83 46.30
CA GLY A 355 18.74 1.86 45.28
C GLY A 355 17.57 1.53 44.34
N SER A 356 17.08 2.53 43.59
CA SER A 356 15.93 2.42 42.66
C SER A 356 16.08 1.33 41.59
N PHE A 357 17.30 0.84 41.37
CA PHE A 357 17.60 -0.28 40.48
C PHE A 357 17.01 -1.61 40.97
N ALA A 358 17.01 -1.87 42.29
CA ALA A 358 16.45 -3.11 42.86
C ALA A 358 14.92 -3.18 42.70
N ASP A 359 14.24 -2.03 42.77
CA ASP A 359 12.79 -1.95 42.57
C ASP A 359 12.44 -2.11 41.09
N ALA A 360 13.23 -1.54 40.18
CA ALA A 360 13.04 -1.71 38.74
C ALA A 360 13.26 -3.17 38.28
N THR A 361 14.21 -3.90 38.87
CA THR A 361 14.46 -5.31 38.53
C THR A 361 13.32 -6.25 38.93
N ASN A 362 12.50 -5.89 39.92
CA ASN A 362 11.34 -6.70 40.33
C ASN A 362 10.24 -6.77 39.26
N HIS A 363 10.24 -5.82 38.33
CA HIS A 363 9.28 -5.73 37.23
C HIS A 363 9.88 -6.12 35.88
N ALA A 364 11.12 -6.62 35.85
CA ALA A 364 11.84 -6.99 34.62
C ALA A 364 11.90 -8.50 34.41
N VAL A 365 12.05 -8.92 33.15
CA VAL A 365 12.31 -10.31 32.74
C VAL A 365 13.83 -10.53 32.77
N PRO A 366 14.37 -11.37 33.67
CA PRO A 366 15.78 -11.71 33.65
C PRO A 366 16.10 -12.64 32.47
N LEU A 367 17.00 -12.21 31.61
CA LEU A 367 17.53 -12.98 30.48
C LEU A 367 19.02 -13.26 30.73
N HIS A 368 19.38 -14.54 30.81
CA HIS A 368 20.77 -14.94 30.88
C HIS A 368 21.47 -14.67 29.54
N LEU A 369 22.63 -14.04 29.62
CA LEU A 369 23.51 -13.82 28.48
C LEU A 369 24.36 -15.07 28.28
N LEU A 370 24.42 -15.56 27.05
CA LEU A 370 25.39 -16.55 26.59
C LEU A 370 26.75 -15.86 26.56
N VAL A 371 27.70 -16.35 27.37
CA VAL A 371 29.09 -15.89 27.39
C VAL A 371 29.89 -16.66 26.34
#